data_AF-A0A833SZV8-F1
#
_entry.id   AF-A0A833SZV8-F1
#
_cell.length_a   1.000
_cell.length_b   1.000
_cell.length_c   1.000
_cell.angle_alpha   90.00
_cell.angle_beta   90.00
_cell.angle_gamma   90.00
#
_symmetry.space_group_name_H-M   'P 1'
#
loop_
_entity.id
_entity.type
_entity.pdbx_description
1 polymer ?
#
loop_
_entity_poly.entity_id
_entity_poly.type
_entity_poly.pdbx_seq_one_letter_code
_entity_poly.pdbx_strand_id
1 'polypeptide(L)'
;MAPDVTDGNVYGAEAILENWRLMSLNGVDLHFHPKRLEQLATGSLLATTKTTVTITESSLRQLFPHLVLDQDMKEDEPRRPSSLGARLLNQRLSLCGAVHFDWDSSIGRVARLESTVDLMTPMLELLGSLEDVARVFDKALLTLDGRFLANKGLDSVPASN
;
A
#
# COMPACT_ATOMS: atom_id res chain seq x y z
N MET A 1 -17.75 -9.43 7.46
CA MET A 1 -17.46 -9.98 6.13
C MET A 1 -17.92 -11.43 6.08
N ALA A 2 -18.10 -12.02 4.89
CA ALA A 2 -18.31 -13.46 4.72
C ALA A 2 -17.05 -14.23 5.16
N PRO A 3 -17.15 -15.51 5.58
CA PRO A 3 -15.98 -16.28 6.02
C PRO A 3 -14.90 -16.44 4.93
N ASP A 4 -15.31 -16.50 3.67
CA ASP A 4 -14.49 -16.66 2.47
C ASP A 4 -14.28 -15.35 1.70
N VAL A 5 -14.48 -14.21 2.38
CA VAL A 5 -14.29 -12.89 1.76
C VAL A 5 -12.92 -12.76 1.11
N THR A 6 -12.85 -12.13 -0.06
CA THR A 6 -11.58 -11.95 -0.79
C THR A 6 -11.34 -10.51 -1.20
N ASP A 7 -10.07 -10.10 -1.28
CA ASP A 7 -9.64 -8.84 -1.89
C ASP A 7 -9.13 -9.00 -3.34
N GLY A 8 -9.33 -10.19 -3.92
CA GLY A 8 -8.80 -10.59 -5.23
C GLY A 8 -7.43 -11.29 -5.15
N ASN A 9 -6.70 -11.20 -4.03
CA ASN A 9 -5.40 -11.85 -3.83
C ASN A 9 -5.42 -12.86 -2.67
N VAL A 10 -6.11 -12.55 -1.58
CA VAL A 10 -6.22 -13.40 -0.39
C VAL A 10 -7.67 -13.71 -0.06
N TYR A 11 -7.89 -14.73 0.77
CA TYR A 11 -9.20 -15.13 1.27
C TYR A 11 -9.23 -15.10 2.79
N GLY A 12 -10.40 -14.81 3.35
CA GLY A 12 -10.64 -14.74 4.79
C GLY A 12 -10.57 -13.31 5.34
N ALA A 13 -11.44 -13.03 6.32
CA ALA A 13 -11.53 -11.71 6.92
C ALA A 13 -10.22 -11.33 7.65
N GLU A 14 -9.60 -12.29 8.32
CA GLU A 14 -8.33 -12.11 9.05
C GLU A 14 -7.19 -11.68 8.13
N ALA A 15 -7.07 -12.29 6.94
CA ALA A 15 -6.02 -11.93 5.98
C ALA A 15 -6.18 -10.50 5.45
N ILE A 16 -7.42 -10.09 5.17
CA ILE A 16 -7.72 -8.72 4.71
C ILE A 16 -7.48 -7.70 5.84
N LEU A 17 -7.87 -8.03 7.08
CA LEU A 17 -7.62 -7.16 8.23
C LEU A 17 -6.13 -7.00 8.52
N GLU A 18 -5.31 -8.05 8.32
CA GLU A 18 -3.86 -7.94 8.48
C GLU A 18 -3.26 -7.01 7.42
N ASN A 19 -3.72 -7.07 6.17
CA ASN A 19 -3.29 -6.12 5.14
C ASN A 19 -3.62 -4.66 5.55
N TRP A 20 -4.82 -4.41 6.09
CA TRP A 20 -5.20 -3.08 6.58
C TRP A 20 -4.42 -2.64 7.82
N ARG A 21 -4.06 -3.58 8.68
CA ARG A 21 -3.16 -3.33 9.81
C ARG A 21 -1.79 -2.88 9.29
N LEU A 22 -1.22 -3.55 8.30
CA LEU A 22 0.04 -3.13 7.67
C LEU A 22 -0.07 -1.73 7.06
N MET A 23 -1.16 -1.41 6.35
CA MET A 23 -1.40 -0.05 5.84
C MET A 23 -1.35 1.00 6.96
N SER A 24 -2.00 0.69 8.09
CA SER A 24 -2.10 1.59 9.24
C SER A 24 -0.76 1.74 9.99
N LEU A 25 0.03 0.67 10.08
CA LEU A 25 1.32 0.65 10.78
C LEU A 25 2.47 1.25 9.96
N ASN A 26 2.34 1.30 8.63
CA ASN A 26 3.37 1.83 7.75
C ASN A 26 3.46 3.37 7.75
N GLY A 27 2.86 4.04 8.75
CA GLY A 27 2.98 5.48 8.98
C GLY A 27 2.44 6.36 7.84
N VAL A 28 1.64 5.77 6.95
CA VAL A 28 1.00 6.43 5.82
C VAL A 28 -0.11 7.30 6.39
N ASP A 29 0.12 8.60 6.43
CA ASP A 29 -0.91 9.59 6.74
C ASP A 29 -1.96 9.59 5.60
N LEU A 30 -2.99 8.76 5.77
CA LEU A 30 -3.95 8.41 4.72
C LEU A 30 -5.29 9.13 4.94
N HIS A 31 -5.66 9.98 3.98
CA HIS A 31 -6.98 10.59 3.93
C HIS A 31 -7.81 10.04 2.77
N PHE A 32 -8.73 9.14 3.10
CA PHE A 32 -9.61 8.47 2.14
C PHE A 32 -10.89 9.26 1.90
N HIS A 33 -11.19 9.55 0.62
CA HIS A 33 -12.43 10.22 0.23
C HIS A 33 -13.14 9.43 -0.88
N PRO A 34 -14.30 8.81 -0.60
CA PRO A 34 -15.15 8.29 -1.65
C PRO A 34 -15.70 9.45 -2.49
N LYS A 35 -15.56 9.36 -3.81
CA LYS A 35 -15.98 10.40 -4.76
C LYS A 35 -17.26 10.03 -5.48
N ARG A 36 -17.41 8.76 -5.84
CA ARG A 36 -18.57 8.24 -6.56
C ARG A 36 -18.83 6.81 -6.09
N LEU A 37 -20.10 6.47 -5.92
CA LEU A 37 -20.56 5.11 -5.69
C LEU A 37 -21.47 4.72 -6.84
N GLU A 38 -21.20 3.58 -7.47
CA GLU A 38 -21.93 3.08 -8.62
C GLU A 38 -22.33 1.64 -8.39
N GLN A 39 -23.61 1.35 -8.57
CA GLN A 39 -24.07 -0.03 -8.59
C GLN A 39 -23.75 -0.64 -9.96
N LEU A 40 -22.88 -1.65 -9.98
CA LEU A 40 -22.55 -2.37 -11.22
C LEU A 40 -23.60 -3.44 -11.55
N ALA A 41 -24.12 -4.10 -10.51
CA ALA A 41 -25.15 -5.11 -10.57
C ALA A 41 -25.87 -5.23 -9.22
N THR A 42 -26.90 -6.06 -9.15
CA THR A 42 -27.53 -6.42 -7.86
C THR A 42 -26.48 -7.03 -6.94
N GLY A 43 -26.26 -6.43 -5.76
CA GLY A 43 -25.25 -6.89 -4.82
C GLY A 43 -23.80 -6.57 -5.20
N SER A 44 -23.56 -5.66 -6.15
CA SER A 44 -22.22 -5.25 -6.58
C SER A 44 -22.07 -3.73 -6.67
N LEU A 45 -21.03 -3.17 -6.05
CA LEU A 45 -20.80 -1.74 -5.94
C LEU A 45 -19.35 -1.38 -6.28
N LEU A 46 -19.15 -0.37 -7.11
CA LEU A 46 -17.86 0.26 -7.36
C LEU A 46 -17.80 1.62 -6.67
N ALA A 47 -16.82 1.82 -5.81
CA ALA A 47 -16.51 3.10 -5.20
C ALA A 47 -15.29 3.71 -5.88
N THR A 48 -15.43 4.85 -6.56
CA THR A 48 -14.27 5.64 -6.99
C THR A 48 -13.76 6.44 -5.80
N THR A 49 -12.45 6.44 -5.57
CA THR A 49 -11.83 7.01 -4.38
C THR A 49 -10.74 8.01 -4.76
N LYS A 50 -10.55 8.99 -3.88
CA LYS A 50 -9.37 9.86 -3.90
C LYS A 50 -8.72 9.76 -2.53
N THR A 51 -7.47 9.33 -2.52
CA THR A 51 -6.70 9.12 -1.30
C THR A 51 -5.54 10.08 -1.30
N THR A 52 -5.35 10.83 -0.22
CA THR A 52 -4.14 11.65 -0.06
C THR A 52 -3.22 10.99 0.93
N VAL A 53 -1.95 10.81 0.56
CA VAL A 53 -0.91 10.22 1.39
C VAL A 53 0.25 11.18 1.55
N THR A 54 0.80 11.29 2.76
CA THR A 54 2.08 11.93 2.99
C THR A 54 3.16 10.87 3.20
N ILE A 55 4.26 10.91 2.44
CA ILE A 55 5.41 10.01 2.63
C ILE A 55 6.22 10.52 3.83
N THR A 56 5.95 9.97 5.01
CA THR A 56 6.68 10.32 6.23
C THR A 56 8.03 9.60 6.31
N GLU A 57 8.88 9.97 7.27
CA GLU A 57 10.13 9.24 7.54
C GLU A 57 9.86 7.78 7.95
N SER A 58 8.73 7.49 8.61
CA SER A 58 8.33 6.12 8.95
C SER A 58 7.97 5.34 7.68
N SER A 59 7.11 5.91 6.84
CA SER A 59 6.71 5.28 5.57
C SER A 59 7.89 5.07 4.64
N LEU A 60 8.82 6.03 4.57
CA LEU A 60 10.03 5.90 3.76
C LEU A 60 10.90 4.72 4.25
N ARG A 61 11.09 4.58 5.57
CA ARG A 61 11.83 3.46 6.17
C ARG A 61 11.16 2.11 5.97
N GLN A 62 9.83 2.06 6.10
CA GLN A 62 9.08 0.82 6.05
C GLN A 62 8.80 0.35 4.60
N LEU A 63 8.47 1.28 3.69
CA LEU A 63 8.07 0.94 2.32
C LEU A 63 9.22 1.03 1.32
N PHE A 64 10.21 1.87 1.58
CA PHE A 64 11.36 2.08 0.70
C PHE A 64 12.69 1.95 1.47
N PRO A 65 12.93 0.84 2.19
CA PRO A 65 14.08 0.71 3.09
C PRO A 65 15.41 0.94 2.36
N HIS A 66 15.51 0.50 1.12
CA HIS A 66 16.69 0.68 0.27
C HIS A 66 17.01 2.15 -0.08
N LEU A 67 16.06 3.08 0.06
CA LEU A 67 16.28 4.51 -0.15
C LEU A 67 16.78 5.22 1.12
N VAL A 68 16.76 4.56 2.27
CA VAL A 68 17.25 5.07 3.57
C VAL A 68 18.59 4.42 3.96
N LEU A 69 18.93 3.29 3.35
CA LEU A 69 20.16 2.55 3.62
C LEU A 69 21.32 3.13 2.79
N ASP A 70 22.32 3.69 3.47
CA ASP A 70 23.70 3.58 3.00
C ASP A 70 24.29 2.31 3.62
N GLN A 71 24.62 1.31 2.78
CA GLN A 71 25.17 0.03 3.25
C GLN A 71 26.60 0.18 3.83
N ASP A 72 27.24 1.33 3.62
CA ASP A 72 28.64 1.58 3.98
C ASP A 72 28.83 2.51 5.20
N MET A 73 27.75 2.94 5.87
CA MET A 73 27.84 3.87 7.00
C MET A 73 27.89 3.14 8.35
N LYS A 74 28.85 3.53 9.19
CA LYS A 74 28.99 3.05 10.58
C LYS A 74 27.73 3.38 11.39
N GLU A 75 27.39 2.52 12.36
CA GLU A 75 26.15 2.58 13.16
C GLU A 75 25.91 3.91 13.90
N ASP A 76 26.94 4.76 14.05
CA ASP A 76 26.91 6.01 14.84
C ASP A 76 26.57 7.28 14.04
N GLU A 77 26.41 7.22 12.70
CA GLU A 77 26.02 8.39 11.90
C GLU A 77 24.51 8.43 11.62
N PRO A 78 23.86 9.62 11.64
CA PRO A 78 22.45 9.74 11.31
C PRO A 78 22.21 9.27 9.86
N ARG A 79 21.41 8.21 9.72
CA ARG A 79 21.03 7.62 8.42
C ARG A 79 20.37 8.70 7.55
N ARG A 80 20.98 9.03 6.43
CA ARG A 80 20.45 10.03 5.48
C ARG A 80 19.76 9.31 4.32
N PRO A 81 18.60 9.81 3.86
CA PRO A 81 18.00 9.30 2.64
C PRO A 81 18.93 9.50 1.43
N SER A 82 18.90 8.56 0.51
CA SER A 82 19.42 8.72 -0.86
C SER A 82 18.80 9.96 -1.54
N SER A 83 19.38 10.41 -2.66
CA SER A 83 18.81 11.55 -3.43
C SER A 83 17.34 11.33 -3.80
N LEU A 84 16.96 10.11 -4.18
CA LEU A 84 15.56 9.75 -4.45
C LEU A 84 14.74 9.71 -3.16
N GLY A 85 15.25 9.12 -2.08
CA GLY A 85 14.57 9.11 -0.77
C GLY A 85 14.30 10.53 -0.24
N ALA A 86 15.24 11.45 -0.40
CA ALA A 86 15.11 12.84 -0.01
C ALA A 86 14.04 13.58 -0.84
N ARG A 87 13.90 13.24 -2.12
CA ARG A 87 12.82 13.78 -2.98
C ARG A 87 11.44 13.30 -2.56
N LEU A 88 11.33 12.05 -2.07
CA LEU A 88 10.07 11.47 -1.62
C LEU A 88 9.64 11.95 -0.24
N LEU A 89 10.61 12.20 0.66
CA LEU A 89 10.33 12.56 2.05
C LEU A 89 9.45 13.81 2.15
N ASN A 90 8.41 13.72 2.97
CA ASN A 90 7.39 14.75 3.21
C ASN A 90 6.57 15.17 1.98
N GLN A 91 6.64 14.43 0.87
CA GLN A 91 5.78 14.67 -0.28
C GLN A 91 4.37 14.19 0.00
N ARG A 92 3.40 15.03 -0.37
CA ARG A 92 1.98 14.73 -0.28
C ARG A 92 1.46 14.33 -1.66
N LEU A 93 1.17 13.05 -1.85
CA LEU A 93 0.65 12.50 -3.10
C LEU A 93 -0.88 12.44 -3.06
N SER A 94 -1.50 12.74 -4.20
CA SER A 94 -2.94 12.54 -4.40
C SER A 94 -3.17 11.36 -5.33
N LEU A 95 -3.72 10.29 -4.79
CA LEU A 95 -3.92 9.04 -5.48
C LEU A 95 -5.39 8.90 -5.90
N CYS A 96 -5.62 8.45 -7.12
CA CYS A 96 -6.92 8.03 -7.59
C CYS A 96 -7.02 6.51 -7.46
N GLY A 97 -8.17 6.00 -7.05
CA GLY A 97 -8.38 4.56 -6.90
C GLY A 97 -9.82 4.16 -7.05
N ALA A 98 -10.06 2.86 -6.91
CA ALA A 98 -11.39 2.30 -6.84
C ALA A 98 -11.43 1.12 -5.87
N VAL A 99 -12.59 0.91 -5.26
CA VAL A 99 -12.87 -0.26 -4.42
C VAL A 99 -14.12 -0.95 -4.94
N HIS A 100 -14.00 -2.21 -5.31
CA HIS A 100 -15.09 -3.07 -5.78
C HIS A 100 -15.56 -3.96 -4.64
N PHE A 101 -16.84 -3.84 -4.32
CA PHE A 101 -17.54 -4.63 -3.33
C PHE A 101 -18.54 -5.58 -4.00
N ASP A 102 -18.54 -6.84 -3.59
CA ASP A 102 -19.62 -7.79 -3.87
C ASP A 102 -20.19 -8.31 -2.54
N TRP A 103 -21.50 -8.53 -2.48
CA TRP A 103 -22.21 -9.07 -1.32
C TRP A 103 -22.70 -10.48 -1.57
N ASP A 104 -22.55 -11.35 -0.57
CA ASP A 104 -23.31 -12.60 -0.50
C ASP A 104 -24.74 -12.27 -0.05
N SER A 105 -25.68 -12.42 -0.99
CA SER A 105 -27.10 -12.15 -0.76
C SER A 105 -27.77 -13.12 0.21
N SER A 106 -27.20 -14.30 0.44
CA SER A 106 -27.77 -15.32 1.34
C SER A 106 -27.55 -14.98 2.81
N ILE A 107 -26.39 -14.39 3.15
CA ILE A 107 -26.03 -14.01 4.53
C ILE A 107 -25.95 -12.50 4.76
N GLY A 108 -26.11 -11.69 3.71
CA GLY A 108 -26.11 -10.23 3.78
C GLY A 108 -24.76 -9.62 4.14
N ARG A 109 -23.64 -10.27 3.77
CA ARG A 109 -22.28 -9.84 4.13
C ARG A 109 -21.42 -9.62 2.88
N VAL A 110 -20.41 -8.77 3.01
CA VAL A 110 -19.41 -8.53 1.95
C VAL A 110 -18.63 -9.82 1.68
N ALA A 111 -18.64 -10.27 0.43
CA ALA A 111 -17.95 -11.45 -0.10
C ALA A 111 -16.70 -11.07 -0.92
N ARG A 112 -16.66 -9.87 -1.51
CA ARG A 112 -15.45 -9.35 -2.17
C ARG A 112 -15.20 -7.90 -1.81
N LEU A 113 -13.94 -7.55 -1.66
CA LEU A 113 -13.46 -6.21 -1.33
C LEU A 113 -12.11 -5.95 -2.01
N GLU A 114 -12.14 -5.70 -3.32
CA GLU A 114 -10.92 -5.49 -4.10
C GLU A 114 -10.63 -4.01 -4.26
N SER A 115 -9.41 -3.59 -3.87
CA SER A 115 -8.98 -2.19 -3.93
C SER A 115 -7.85 -2.01 -4.92
N THR A 116 -7.93 -0.96 -5.72
CA THR A 116 -6.89 -0.53 -6.66
C THR A 116 -6.59 0.94 -6.46
N VAL A 117 -5.33 1.34 -6.67
CA VAL A 117 -4.90 2.73 -6.58
C VAL A 117 -3.81 3.01 -7.62
N ASP A 118 -3.74 4.23 -8.11
CA ASP A 118 -2.70 4.69 -9.04
C ASP A 118 -1.61 5.46 -8.27
N LEU A 119 -0.47 4.80 -8.02
CA LEU A 119 0.76 5.45 -7.55
C LEU A 119 1.67 5.87 -8.71
N MET A 120 1.50 5.32 -9.91
CA MET A 120 2.36 5.61 -11.05
C MET A 120 2.27 7.09 -11.43
N THR A 121 1.07 7.60 -11.64
CA THR A 121 0.87 8.99 -12.08
C THR A 121 1.50 10.01 -11.13
N PRO A 122 1.19 10.03 -9.82
CA PRO A 122 1.77 11.02 -8.92
C PRO A 122 3.28 10.83 -8.69
N MET A 123 3.79 9.59 -8.78
CA MET A 123 5.23 9.35 -8.66
C MET A 123 5.99 9.82 -9.90
N LEU A 124 5.43 9.63 -11.10
CA LEU A 124 6.02 10.14 -12.33
C LEU A 124 6.00 11.67 -12.36
N GLU A 125 4.92 12.30 -11.91
CA GLU A 125 4.83 13.77 -11.77
C GLU A 125 5.89 14.31 -10.78
N LEU A 126 6.08 13.63 -9.65
CA LEU A 126 7.06 14.03 -8.63
C LEU A 126 8.50 13.82 -9.09
N LEU A 127 8.78 12.69 -9.74
CA LEU A 127 10.14 12.29 -10.09
C LEU A 127 10.58 12.83 -11.46
N GLY A 128 9.64 13.08 -12.37
CA GLY A 128 9.89 13.60 -13.72
C GLY A 128 10.55 12.59 -14.66
N SER A 129 10.74 11.34 -14.23
CA SER A 129 11.41 10.29 -15.00
C SER A 129 10.88 8.92 -14.63
N LEU A 130 10.52 8.13 -15.64
CA LEU A 130 10.12 6.74 -15.46
C LEU A 130 11.28 5.87 -14.94
N GLU A 131 12.52 6.24 -15.28
CA GLU A 131 13.71 5.55 -14.76
C GLU A 131 13.85 5.73 -13.25
N ASP A 132 13.61 6.94 -12.74
CA ASP A 132 13.64 7.19 -11.30
C ASP A 132 12.46 6.52 -10.58
N VAL A 133 11.28 6.47 -11.20
CA VAL A 133 10.15 5.68 -10.66
C VAL A 133 10.54 4.21 -10.58
N ALA A 134 11.11 3.63 -11.63
CA ALA A 134 11.55 2.24 -11.62
C ALA A 134 12.58 1.96 -10.51
N ARG A 135 13.55 2.86 -10.31
CA ARG A 135 14.55 2.75 -9.24
C ARG A 135 13.93 2.82 -7.84
N VAL A 136 12.94 3.70 -7.63
CA VAL A 136 12.22 3.79 -6.34
C VAL A 136 11.44 2.52 -6.03
N PHE A 137 10.87 1.86 -7.05
CA PHE A 137 10.04 0.67 -6.87
C PHE A 137 10.78 -0.67 -7.00
N ASP A 138 12.06 -0.69 -7.39
CA ASP A 138 12.87 -1.91 -7.57
C ASP A 138 12.91 -2.78 -6.30
N LYS A 139 13.05 -2.16 -5.13
CA LYS A 139 13.11 -2.83 -3.81
C LYS A 139 12.11 -2.24 -2.82
N ALA A 140 11.02 -1.67 -3.32
CA ALA A 140 9.93 -1.20 -2.49
C ALA A 140 9.13 -2.38 -1.94
N LEU A 141 8.55 -2.22 -0.75
CA LEU A 141 7.60 -3.18 -0.16
C LEU A 141 6.15 -2.85 -0.52
N LEU A 142 5.95 -2.09 -1.60
CA LEU A 142 4.68 -1.64 -2.13
C LEU A 142 4.77 -1.62 -3.66
N THR A 143 3.73 -2.06 -4.34
CA THR A 143 3.61 -1.98 -5.80
C THR A 143 3.00 -0.66 -6.27
N LEU A 144 3.16 -0.33 -7.55
CA LEU A 144 2.61 0.88 -8.17
C LEU A 144 1.08 0.91 -8.25
N ASP A 145 0.43 -0.25 -8.08
CA ASP A 145 -1.03 -0.37 -7.95
C ASP A 145 -1.50 -0.45 -6.48
N GLY A 146 -0.58 -0.25 -5.53
CA GLY A 146 -0.81 -0.05 -4.10
C GLY A 146 -0.95 -1.32 -3.25
N ARG A 147 -0.40 -2.45 -3.70
CA ARG A 147 -0.38 -3.69 -2.93
C ARG A 147 0.88 -3.76 -2.08
N PHE A 148 0.72 -4.07 -0.79
CA PHE A 148 1.85 -4.30 0.10
C PHE A 148 2.45 -5.67 -0.19
N LEU A 149 3.77 -5.71 -0.33
CA LEU A 149 4.49 -6.96 -0.50
C LEU A 149 4.77 -7.51 0.89
N ALA A 150 4.24 -8.69 1.20
CA ALA A 150 4.50 -9.37 2.46
C ALA A 150 6.02 -9.52 2.64
N ASN A 151 6.53 -9.02 3.77
CA ASN A 151 7.93 -9.16 4.11
C ASN A 151 8.19 -10.64 4.43
N LYS A 152 8.70 -11.43 3.47
CA LYS A 152 8.97 -12.88 3.64
C LYS A 152 10.11 -13.19 4.64
N GLY A 153 10.39 -12.29 5.58
CA GLY A 153 11.62 -12.29 6.37
C GLY A 153 11.48 -12.46 7.89
N LEU A 154 10.29 -12.71 8.45
CA LEU A 154 10.16 -12.90 9.90
C LEU A 154 9.11 -13.94 10.32
N ASP A 155 9.04 -15.08 9.62
CA ASP A 155 8.27 -16.26 10.08
C ASP A 155 9.10 -17.56 10.08
N SER A 156 10.44 -17.47 10.03
CA SER A 156 11.30 -18.65 10.16
C SER A 156 12.30 -18.50 11.30
N VAL A 157 11.80 -18.56 12.54
CA VAL A 157 12.58 -19.19 13.60
C VAL A 157 11.81 -20.46 14.00
N PRO A 158 12.24 -21.65 13.57
CA PRO A 158 11.67 -22.87 14.13
C PRO A 158 12.03 -22.89 15.62
N ALA A 159 11.05 -23.14 16.48
CA ALA A 159 11.32 -23.47 17.86
C ALA A 159 12.24 -24.69 17.89
N SER A 160 13.49 -24.48 18.32
CA SER A 160 14.39 -25.58 18.62
C SER A 160 13.79 -26.38 19.77
N ASN A 161 13.63 -27.69 19.54
CA ASN A 161 13.30 -28.70 20.54
C ASN A 161 14.32 -28.74 21.68
#